data_AF-Q14Q32-F1
#
_entry.id   AF-Q14Q32-F1
#
_cell.length_a   1.000
_cell.length_b   1.000
_cell.length_c   1.000
_cell.angle_alpha   90.00
_cell.angle_beta   90.00
_cell.angle_gamma   90.00
#
_symmetry.space_group_name_H-M   'P 1'
#
loop_
_entity.id
_entity.type
_entity.pdbx_description
1 polymer ?
#
loop_
_entity_poly.entity_id
_entity_poly.type
_entity_poly.pdbx_seq_one_letter_code
_entity_poly.pdbx_strand_id
1 'polypeptide(L)'
;MALCVEDIIVSTQFLNDDEFTTLQNINLHLITLNLKTDSGVSPTEKGILLDQTIHFVRPDLAEYMIRSTLVRIKYQDCDLHARPFNGKYFEKGDFVILNNKAQNYKVEVQIITKRIINDGIRNLVGQLDENEQKIVDCLLPNREFRFNLS
;
A
#
# COMPACT_ATOMS: atom_id res chain seq x y z
N MET A 1 8.00 7.46 -16.20
CA MET A 1 8.36 7.57 -14.77
C MET A 1 7.10 7.61 -13.92
N ALA A 2 7.10 6.99 -12.74
CA ALA A 2 5.90 6.93 -11.87
C ALA A 2 5.53 8.29 -11.23
N LEU A 3 6.51 9.18 -11.06
CA LEU A 3 6.37 10.49 -10.40
C LEU A 3 6.42 11.71 -11.37
N CYS A 4 6.31 11.48 -12.69
CA CYS A 4 6.44 12.54 -13.71
C CYS A 4 7.75 13.35 -13.64
N VAL A 5 8.84 12.74 -13.15
CA VAL A 5 10.23 13.23 -13.24
C VAL A 5 10.93 12.46 -14.36
N GLU A 6 11.89 13.05 -15.07
CA GLU A 6 12.61 12.38 -16.17
C GLU A 6 14.04 12.00 -15.79
N ASP A 7 14.73 12.86 -15.04
CA ASP A 7 16.11 12.65 -14.62
C ASP A 7 16.26 12.80 -13.11
N ILE A 8 17.07 11.93 -12.50
CA ILE A 8 17.46 12.00 -11.07
C ILE A 8 18.99 12.10 -11.02
N ILE A 9 19.50 13.20 -10.48
CA ILE A 9 20.94 13.42 -10.30
C ILE A 9 21.26 13.41 -8.80
N VAL A 10 22.11 12.48 -8.37
CA VAL A 10 22.61 12.41 -7.00
C VAL A 10 23.92 13.20 -6.91
N SER A 11 23.91 14.32 -6.18
CA SER A 11 25.04 15.26 -6.11
C SER A 11 26.05 14.97 -4.99
N THR A 12 25.84 13.94 -4.17
CA THR A 12 26.73 13.59 -3.05
C THR A 12 27.88 12.72 -3.51
N GLN A 13 29.12 13.09 -3.14
CA GLN A 13 30.33 12.32 -3.41
C GLN A 13 30.97 11.92 -2.07
N PHE A 14 31.35 10.66 -1.81
CA PHE A 14 31.29 9.46 -2.64
C PHE A 14 30.11 8.56 -2.26
N LEU A 15 29.47 7.93 -3.25
CA LEU A 15 28.58 6.78 -3.04
C LEU A 15 29.44 5.57 -2.69
N ASN A 16 29.05 4.82 -1.67
CA ASN A 16 29.66 3.51 -1.41
C ASN A 16 29.05 2.44 -2.35
N ASP A 17 29.69 1.27 -2.41
CA ASP A 17 29.29 0.18 -3.32
C ASP A 17 27.85 -0.31 -3.06
N ASP A 18 27.39 -0.28 -1.80
CA ASP A 18 26.04 -0.69 -1.41
C ASP A 18 24.99 0.31 -1.90
N GLU A 19 25.24 1.61 -1.76
CA GLU A 19 24.39 2.69 -2.26
C GLU A 19 24.32 2.66 -3.79
N PHE A 20 25.45 2.44 -4.46
CA PHE A 20 25.51 2.37 -5.92
C PHE A 20 24.73 1.17 -6.45
N THR A 21 24.92 -0.01 -5.85
CA THR A 21 24.17 -1.22 -6.21
C THR A 21 22.67 -1.04 -5.96
N THR A 22 22.30 -0.38 -4.87
CA THR A 22 20.90 -0.06 -4.59
C THR A 22 20.33 0.83 -5.69
N LEU A 23 20.99 1.94 -6.02
CA LEU A 23 20.55 2.89 -7.05
C LEU A 23 20.37 2.23 -8.42
N GLN A 24 21.29 1.33 -8.80
CA GLN A 24 21.20 0.61 -10.08
C GLN A 24 19.99 -0.33 -10.17
N ASN A 25 19.54 -0.87 -9.04
CA ASN A 25 18.45 -1.83 -9.00
C ASN A 25 17.07 -1.20 -8.74
N ILE A 26 17.00 0.12 -8.50
CA ILE A 26 15.72 0.81 -8.30
C ILE A 26 14.97 0.90 -9.62
N ASN A 27 13.75 0.35 -9.65
CA ASN A 27 12.82 0.55 -10.76
C ASN A 27 12.05 1.87 -10.58
N LEU A 28 12.43 2.90 -11.34
CA LEU A 28 11.78 4.23 -11.29
C LEU A 28 10.44 4.30 -12.06
N HIS A 29 10.09 3.25 -12.79
CA HIS A 29 8.82 3.16 -13.52
C HIS A 29 7.69 2.57 -12.67
N LEU A 30 8.02 1.86 -11.59
CA LEU A 30 7.06 1.16 -10.74
C LEU A 30 7.33 1.44 -9.26
N ILE A 31 6.39 2.09 -8.59
CA ILE A 31 6.51 2.37 -7.16
C ILE A 31 6.30 1.08 -6.39
N THR A 32 7.29 0.71 -5.57
CA THR A 32 7.18 -0.41 -4.64
C THR A 32 7.25 0.15 -3.22
N LEU A 33 6.21 -0.10 -2.44
CA LEU A 33 6.10 0.35 -1.06
C LEU A 33 6.51 -0.78 -0.12
N ASN A 34 7.48 -0.53 0.76
CA ASN A 34 7.83 -1.47 1.81
C ASN A 34 6.79 -1.40 2.94
N LEU A 35 6.14 -2.53 3.19
CA LEU A 35 5.13 -2.66 4.22
C LEU A 35 5.67 -3.49 5.38
N LYS A 36 5.65 -2.93 6.59
CA LYS A 36 5.87 -3.72 7.80
C LYS A 36 4.59 -4.46 8.13
N THR A 37 4.62 -5.79 8.00
CA THR A 37 3.40 -6.60 8.12
C THR A 37 2.88 -6.68 9.55
N ASP A 38 1.56 -6.66 9.72
CA ASP A 38 0.93 -6.96 11.00
C ASP A 38 1.07 -8.46 11.33
N SER A 39 1.18 -8.81 12.61
CA SER A 39 1.43 -10.20 13.03
C SER A 39 0.25 -11.14 12.71
N GLY A 40 -0.96 -10.60 12.59
CA GLY A 40 -2.17 -11.37 12.33
C GLY A 40 -2.53 -11.54 10.85
N VAL A 41 -1.68 -11.09 9.91
CA VAL A 41 -2.01 -11.10 8.48
C VAL A 41 -2.17 -12.53 7.98
N SER A 42 -3.33 -12.83 7.38
CA SER A 42 -3.63 -14.16 6.86
C SER A 42 -2.87 -14.46 5.56
N PRO A 43 -2.66 -15.74 5.21
CA PRO A 43 -2.05 -16.10 3.91
C PRO A 43 -2.80 -15.50 2.71
N THR A 44 -4.13 -15.42 2.79
CA THR A 44 -4.96 -14.79 1.75
C THR A 44 -4.71 -13.28 1.66
N GLU A 45 -4.62 -12.59 2.80
CA GLU A 45 -4.28 -11.16 2.84
C GLU A 45 -2.88 -10.91 2.27
N LYS A 46 -1.89 -11.74 2.62
CA LYS A 46 -0.54 -11.67 2.01
C LYS A 46 -0.58 -11.91 0.50
N GLY A 47 -1.36 -12.89 0.05
CA GLY A 47 -1.53 -13.20 -1.36
C GLY A 47 -2.16 -12.04 -2.15
N ILE A 48 -3.13 -11.33 -1.55
CA ILE A 48 -3.69 -10.10 -2.12
C ILE A 48 -2.62 -9.02 -2.25
N LEU A 49 -1.85 -8.76 -1.19
CA LEU A 49 -0.80 -7.72 -1.20
C LEU A 49 0.33 -8.03 -2.20
N LEU A 50 0.71 -9.28 -2.34
CA LEU A 50 1.78 -9.69 -3.26
C LEU A 50 1.32 -9.80 -4.71
N ASP A 51 0.03 -9.61 -5.00
CA ASP A 51 -0.49 -9.68 -6.35
C ASP A 51 -0.14 -8.40 -7.15
N GLN A 52 0.90 -8.55 -7.96
CA GLN A 52 1.43 -7.47 -8.78
C GLN A 52 0.55 -7.11 -9.97
N THR A 53 -0.64 -7.68 -10.15
CA THR A 53 -1.48 -7.43 -11.34
C THR A 53 -2.68 -6.53 -11.09
N ILE A 54 -2.94 -6.15 -9.84
CA ILE A 54 -4.24 -5.56 -9.43
C ILE A 54 -4.16 -4.22 -8.70
N HIS A 55 -2.95 -3.81 -8.30
CA HIS A 55 -2.75 -2.63 -7.47
C HIS A 55 -2.50 -1.37 -8.31
N PHE A 56 -3.42 -0.42 -8.20
CA PHE A 56 -3.36 0.88 -8.85
C PHE A 56 -4.05 1.92 -8.00
N VAL A 57 -3.60 3.17 -8.11
CA VAL A 57 -4.22 4.34 -7.49
C VAL A 57 -5.49 4.67 -8.26
N ARG A 58 -6.65 4.58 -7.61
CA ARG A 58 -7.91 5.01 -8.22
C ARG A 58 -7.84 6.46 -8.73
N PRO A 59 -8.45 6.76 -9.89
CA PRO A 59 -8.44 8.11 -10.44
C PRO A 59 -9.13 9.17 -9.57
N ASP A 60 -10.22 8.77 -8.89
CA ASP A 60 -10.91 9.59 -7.90
C ASP A 60 -10.23 9.44 -6.53
N LEU A 61 -9.24 10.30 -6.28
CA LEU A 61 -8.56 10.35 -4.99
C LEU A 61 -9.54 10.69 -3.88
N ALA A 62 -9.67 9.79 -2.91
CA ALA A 62 -10.42 10.07 -1.70
C ALA A 62 -9.55 10.86 -0.71
N GLU A 63 -10.17 11.74 0.06
CA GLU A 63 -9.46 12.64 0.96
C GLU A 63 -8.68 11.90 2.08
N TYR A 64 -9.20 10.76 2.54
CA TYR A 64 -8.69 10.05 3.71
C TYR A 64 -7.86 8.81 3.38
N MET A 65 -7.89 8.34 2.13
CA MET A 65 -7.24 7.10 1.75
C MET A 65 -7.02 6.97 0.24
N ILE A 66 -5.95 6.28 -0.14
CA ILE A 66 -5.78 5.76 -1.50
C ILE A 66 -6.45 4.40 -1.59
N ARG A 67 -7.11 4.12 -2.71
CA ARG A 67 -7.94 2.93 -2.88
C ARG A 67 -7.48 2.11 -4.10
N SER A 68 -7.32 0.80 -3.89
CA SER A 68 -7.06 -0.19 -4.93
C SER A 68 -8.25 -1.15 -5.02
N THR A 69 -9.05 -1.01 -6.09
CA THR A 69 -10.37 -1.65 -6.18
C THR A 69 -10.46 -2.84 -7.12
N LEU A 70 -9.51 -3.03 -8.05
CA LEU A 70 -9.53 -4.18 -8.98
C LEU A 70 -9.35 -5.52 -8.24
N VAL A 71 -8.75 -5.47 -7.05
CA VAL A 71 -8.69 -6.57 -6.08
C VAL A 71 -10.06 -7.21 -5.86
N ARG A 72 -11.12 -6.39 -5.86
CA ARG A 72 -12.52 -6.82 -5.66
C ARG A 72 -13.02 -7.76 -6.74
N ILE A 73 -12.45 -7.74 -7.94
CA ILE A 73 -12.86 -8.61 -9.04
C ILE A 73 -12.15 -9.96 -8.91
N LYS A 74 -10.83 -9.93 -8.70
CA LYS A 74 -10.00 -11.14 -8.68
C LYS A 74 -10.17 -11.96 -7.40
N TYR A 75 -10.42 -11.30 -6.27
CA TYR A 75 -10.53 -11.93 -4.94
C TYR A 75 -11.95 -11.86 -4.37
N GLN A 76 -12.98 -11.71 -5.21
CA GLN A 76 -14.38 -11.57 -4.75
C GLN A 76 -14.86 -12.73 -3.89
N ASP A 77 -14.41 -13.95 -4.20
CA ASP A 77 -14.84 -15.18 -3.53
C ASP A 77 -14.01 -15.50 -2.28
N CYS A 78 -12.97 -14.71 -1.98
CA CYS A 78 -12.16 -14.90 -0.79
C CYS A 78 -12.93 -14.57 0.48
N ASP A 79 -12.67 -15.35 1.52
CA ASP A 79 -13.23 -15.17 2.84
C ASP A 79 -12.23 -14.42 3.72
N LEU A 80 -12.56 -13.17 4.07
CA LEU A 80 -11.73 -12.31 4.92
C LEU A 80 -12.47 -12.02 6.21
N HIS A 81 -12.30 -12.88 7.21
CA HIS A 81 -12.88 -12.66 8.53
C HIS A 81 -12.34 -11.38 9.17
N ALA A 82 -13.20 -10.70 9.94
CA ALA A 82 -12.77 -9.56 10.73
C ALA A 82 -11.72 -10.00 11.74
N ARG A 83 -10.57 -9.32 11.75
CA ARG A 83 -9.48 -9.57 12.69
C ARG A 83 -9.54 -8.59 13.87
N PRO A 84 -9.12 -9.02 15.07
CA PRO A 84 -9.08 -8.15 16.23
C PRO A 84 -8.09 -7.00 15.99
N PHE A 85 -8.53 -5.79 16.28
CA PHE A 85 -7.70 -4.60 16.30
C PHE A 85 -8.12 -3.74 17.49
N ASN A 86 -7.18 -3.51 18.42
CA ASN A 86 -7.46 -2.79 19.67
C ASN A 86 -7.41 -1.27 19.51
N GLY A 87 -6.99 -0.78 18.34
CA GLY A 87 -6.94 0.65 18.04
C GLY A 87 -8.34 1.21 17.76
N LYS A 88 -8.61 2.40 18.31
CA LYS A 88 -9.83 3.18 18.00
C LYS A 88 -9.76 3.83 16.61
N TYR A 89 -8.56 4.04 16.09
CA TYR A 89 -8.31 4.72 14.83
C TYR A 89 -7.30 3.94 14.00
N PHE A 90 -7.39 4.12 12.68
CA PHE A 90 -6.28 3.87 11.77
C PHE A 90 -5.58 5.19 11.49
N GLU A 91 -4.26 5.16 11.47
CA GLU A 91 -3.38 6.31 11.35
C GLU A 91 -2.86 6.47 9.91
N LYS A 92 -2.29 7.64 9.59
CA LYS A 92 -1.61 7.83 8.30
C LYS A 92 -0.50 6.80 8.15
N GLY A 93 -0.43 6.17 6.97
CA GLY A 93 0.52 5.10 6.67
C GLY A 93 0.02 3.71 7.04
N ASP A 94 -1.11 3.58 7.74
CA ASP A 94 -1.72 2.28 7.95
C ASP A 94 -2.23 1.72 6.63
N PHE A 95 -2.00 0.42 6.45
CA PHE A 95 -2.43 -0.33 5.30
C PHE A 95 -3.50 -1.32 5.72
N VAL A 96 -4.65 -1.28 5.05
CA VAL A 96 -5.83 -2.04 5.47
C VAL A 96 -6.48 -2.76 4.29
N ILE A 97 -7.10 -3.90 4.60
CA ILE A 97 -7.96 -4.63 3.66
C ILE A 97 -9.36 -4.70 4.24
N LEU A 98 -10.36 -4.44 3.42
CA LEU A 98 -11.76 -4.49 3.82
C LEU A 98 -12.20 -5.96 3.97
N ASN A 99 -12.65 -6.29 5.18
CA ASN A 99 -13.09 -7.63 5.55
C ASN A 99 -14.55 -7.89 5.14
N ASN A 100 -15.08 -9.07 5.47
CA ASN A 100 -16.42 -9.50 5.07
C ASN A 100 -17.55 -8.55 5.49
N LYS A 101 -17.36 -7.76 6.55
CA LYS A 101 -18.37 -6.80 7.02
C LYS A 101 -18.56 -5.62 6.06
N ALA A 102 -17.60 -5.40 5.16
CA ALA A 102 -17.63 -4.30 4.20
C ALA A 102 -18.56 -4.53 2.98
N GLN A 103 -19.36 -5.61 2.99
CA GLN A 103 -20.35 -5.94 1.96
C GLN A 103 -19.78 -5.82 0.53
N ASN A 104 -20.28 -4.88 -0.27
CA ASN A 104 -19.86 -4.65 -1.64
C ASN A 104 -18.38 -4.26 -1.78
N TYR A 105 -17.77 -3.72 -0.72
CA TYR A 105 -16.38 -3.27 -0.71
C TYR A 105 -15.41 -4.31 -0.12
N LYS A 106 -15.89 -5.54 0.16
CA LYS A 106 -15.03 -6.65 0.60
C LYS A 106 -13.80 -6.78 -0.31
N VAL A 107 -12.65 -7.07 0.30
CA VAL A 107 -11.32 -7.21 -0.31
C VAL A 107 -10.72 -5.94 -0.92
N GLU A 108 -11.38 -4.77 -0.81
CA GLU A 108 -10.76 -3.52 -1.21
C GLU A 108 -9.53 -3.22 -0.36
N VAL A 109 -8.45 -2.80 -1.03
CA VAL A 109 -7.19 -2.44 -0.40
C VAL A 109 -7.10 -0.92 -0.26
N GLN A 110 -6.74 -0.44 0.93
CA GLN A 110 -6.65 0.99 1.23
C GLN A 110 -5.35 1.37 1.94
N ILE A 111 -4.75 2.49 1.53
CA ILE A 111 -3.68 3.18 2.25
C ILE A 111 -4.31 4.37 2.96
N ILE A 112 -4.20 4.43 4.28
CA ILE A 112 -4.75 5.54 5.06
C ILE A 112 -3.83 6.76 4.93
N THR A 113 -4.36 7.87 4.42
CA THR A 113 -3.61 9.14 4.24
C THR A 113 -3.98 10.17 5.30
N LYS A 114 -5.15 10.03 5.93
CA LYS A 114 -5.57 10.80 7.11
C LYS A 114 -6.22 9.87 8.12
N ARG A 115 -6.04 10.16 9.42
CA ARG A 115 -6.62 9.37 10.51
C ARG A 115 -8.12 9.13 10.29
N ILE A 116 -8.55 7.87 10.44
CA ILE A 116 -9.96 7.47 10.37
C ILE A 116 -10.36 6.62 11.58
N ILE A 117 -11.65 6.59 11.91
CA ILE A 117 -12.19 5.75 12.99
C ILE A 117 -12.20 4.29 12.53
N ASN A 118 -11.83 3.38 13.44
CA ASN A 118 -12.03 1.95 13.25
C ASN A 118 -13.50 1.59 13.48
N ASP A 119 -14.21 1.29 12.40
CA ASP A 119 -15.61 0.84 12.34
C ASP A 119 -15.74 -0.69 12.28
N GLY A 120 -14.62 -1.43 12.36
CA GLY A 120 -14.58 -2.88 12.38
C GLY A 120 -14.68 -3.56 11.01
N ILE A 121 -14.78 -2.81 9.90
CA ILE A 121 -14.86 -3.40 8.54
C ILE A 121 -13.49 -3.56 7.88
N ARG A 122 -12.42 -3.09 8.55
CA ARG A 122 -11.05 -3.09 8.05
C ARG A 122 -10.16 -3.98 8.91
N ASN A 123 -9.34 -4.79 8.26
CA ASN A 123 -8.24 -5.49 8.91
C ASN A 123 -6.96 -4.71 8.67
N LEU A 124 -6.23 -4.38 9.74
CA LEU A 124 -4.88 -3.82 9.64
C LEU A 124 -3.94 -4.89 9.12
N VAL A 125 -3.33 -4.69 7.95
CA VAL A 125 -2.37 -5.65 7.38
C VAL A 125 -0.93 -5.21 7.46
N GLY A 126 -0.69 -3.93 7.75
CA GLY A 126 0.64 -3.45 8.02
C GLY A 126 0.69 -1.93 8.13
N GLN A 127 1.89 -1.42 8.30
CA GLN A 127 2.16 0.01 8.39
C GLN A 127 3.37 0.39 7.56
N LEU A 128 3.29 1.55 6.92
CA LEU A 128 4.40 2.17 6.20
C LEU A 128 5.27 2.98 7.17
N ASP A 129 6.58 2.92 6.98
CA ASP A 129 7.49 3.81 7.70
C ASP A 129 7.35 5.27 7.20
N GLU A 130 8.04 6.20 7.86
CA GLU A 130 7.95 7.62 7.52
C GLU A 130 8.44 7.95 6.10
N ASN A 131 9.37 7.18 5.54
CA ASN A 131 9.90 7.43 4.20
C ASN A 131 8.92 6.95 3.13
N GLU A 132 8.35 5.77 3.32
CA GLU A 132 7.30 5.22 2.47
C GLU A 132 6.04 6.09 2.48
N GLN A 133 5.69 6.68 3.63
CA GLN A 133 4.60 7.65 3.72
C GLN A 133 4.83 8.90 2.85
N LYS A 134 6.08 9.39 2.74
CA LYS A 134 6.40 10.50 1.83
C LYS A 134 6.24 10.10 0.36
N ILE A 135 6.54 8.85 0.02
CA ILE A 135 6.31 8.32 -1.33
C ILE A 135 4.81 8.25 -1.62
N VAL A 136 4.00 7.81 -0.64
CA VAL A 136 2.54 7.78 -0.74
C VAL A 136 1.94 9.16 -1.03
N ASP A 137 2.47 10.22 -0.40
CA ASP A 137 2.02 11.60 -0.65
C ASP A 137 2.25 12.05 -2.11
N CYS A 138 3.18 11.39 -2.82
CA CYS A 138 3.52 11.68 -4.21
C CYS A 138 2.81 10.75 -5.22
N LEU A 139 1.96 9.82 -4.76
CA LEU A 139 1.26 8.89 -5.65
C LEU A 139 0.28 9.62 -6.56
N LEU A 140 0.40 9.34 -7.86
CA LEU A 140 -0.45 9.95 -8.87
C LEU A 140 -1.64 9.03 -9.23
N PRO A 141 -2.81 9.61 -9.58
CA PRO A 141 -3.95 8.86 -10.11
C PRO A 141 -3.58 7.97 -11.31
N ASN A 142 -4.21 6.81 -11.44
CA ASN A 142 -3.99 5.84 -12.53
C ASN A 142 -2.56 5.31 -12.63
N ARG A 143 -1.80 5.32 -11.53
CA ARG A 143 -0.47 4.68 -11.46
C ARG A 143 -0.55 3.35 -10.73
N GLU A 144 0.23 2.41 -11.22
CA GLU A 144 0.45 1.13 -10.57
C GLU A 144 1.42 1.28 -9.40
N PHE A 145 1.19 0.51 -8.34
CA PHE A 145 2.12 0.36 -7.23
C PHE A 145 2.17 -1.11 -6.79
N ARG A 146 3.21 -1.47 -6.03
CA ARG A 146 3.44 -2.81 -5.50
C ARG A 146 3.79 -2.77 -4.03
N PHE A 147 3.70 -3.94 -3.40
CA PHE A 147 4.16 -4.14 -2.03
C PHE A 147 5.39 -5.01 -2.00
N ASN A 148 6.32 -4.62 -1.14
CA ASN A 148 7.30 -5.53 -0.58
C ASN A 148 6.93 -5.75 0.89
N LEU A 149 6.90 -7.01 1.34
CA LEU A 149 6.50 -7.34 2.71
C LEU A 149 7.76 -7.55 3.55
N SER A 150 7.82 -6.85 4.69
CA SER A 150 8.87 -6.96 5.71
C SER A 150 8.33 -7.45 7.06
#